data_AF-A0AAU8IP48-F1
#
_entry.id   AF-A0AAU8IP48-F1
#
_cell.length_a   1.000
_cell.length_b   1.000
_cell.length_c   1.000
_cell.angle_alpha   90.00
_cell.angle_beta   90.00
_cell.angle_gamma   90.00
#
_symmetry.space_group_name_H-M   'P 1'
#
loop_
_entity.id
_entity.type
_entity.pdbx_description
1 polymer ?
#
loop_
_entity_poly.entity_id
_entity_poly.type
_entity_poly.pdbx_seq_one_letter_code
_entity_poly.pdbx_strand_id
1 'polypeptide(L)'
;MTGGRARTAPPWSYAVDPEEWPDARIAGEPAAAVVQTIARRLAAALRERPELSLRALAAQSNVGRQTIGDLLAGATWPDVLTVCRLERALGLALWPGSNATQCAHD
;
A
#
# COMPACT_ATOMS: atom_id res chain seq x y z
N MET A 1 22.71 -2.85 2.99
CA MET A 1 21.51 -3.03 3.83
C MET A 1 21.19 -1.68 4.46
N THR A 2 20.38 -0.87 3.79
CA THR A 2 19.98 0.46 4.27
C THR A 2 18.56 0.36 4.82
N GLY A 3 18.42 0.51 6.14
CA GLY A 3 17.15 0.50 6.84
C GLY A 3 17.37 0.41 8.33
N GLY A 4 17.13 1.52 9.06
CA GLY A 4 17.18 1.54 10.51
C GLY A 4 16.17 0.57 11.15
N ARG A 5 16.28 0.39 12.46
CA ARG A 5 15.51 -0.55 13.30
C ARG A 5 13.98 -0.53 13.10
N ALA A 6 13.41 0.48 12.43
CA ALA A 6 11.99 0.55 12.10
C ALA A 6 11.49 -0.57 11.15
N ARG A 7 12.35 -1.16 10.29
CA ARG A 7 11.96 -2.29 9.42
C ARG A 7 11.94 -3.65 10.13
N THR A 8 12.25 -3.70 11.43
CA THR A 8 12.27 -4.97 12.19
C THR A 8 10.87 -5.45 12.50
N ALA A 9 9.88 -4.55 12.56
CA ALA A 9 8.47 -4.87 12.79
C ALA A 9 7.63 -4.47 11.56
N PRO A 10 6.63 -5.28 11.18
CA PRO A 10 5.75 -4.98 10.05
C PRO A 10 4.80 -3.81 10.38
N PRO A 11 4.36 -3.03 9.38
CA PRO A 11 3.42 -1.92 9.58
C PRO A 11 2.20 -2.25 10.44
N TRP A 12 1.57 -3.41 10.25
CA TRP A 12 0.38 -3.81 11.02
C TRP A 12 0.64 -3.89 12.53
N SER A 13 1.87 -4.16 12.96
CA SER A 13 2.21 -4.31 14.39
C SER A 13 2.17 -3.01 15.17
N TYR A 14 2.10 -1.87 14.48
CA TYR A 14 1.92 -0.54 15.08
C TYR A 14 0.43 -0.15 15.20
N ALA A 15 -0.49 -1.00 14.75
CA ALA A 15 -1.91 -0.85 15.03
C ALA A 15 -2.22 -1.17 16.49
N VAL A 16 -3.17 -0.44 17.08
CA VAL A 16 -3.69 -0.71 18.42
C VAL A 16 -4.37 -2.08 18.47
N ASP A 17 -5.12 -2.40 17.42
CA ASP A 17 -5.69 -3.71 17.17
C ASP A 17 -5.15 -4.25 15.83
N PRO A 18 -4.15 -5.15 15.84
CA PRO A 18 -3.60 -5.75 14.64
C PRO A 18 -4.60 -6.49 13.75
N GLU A 19 -5.66 -7.08 14.33
CA GLU A 19 -6.63 -7.90 13.58
C GLU A 19 -7.57 -7.03 12.75
N GLU A 20 -7.75 -5.76 13.14
CA GLU A 20 -8.54 -4.77 12.43
C GLU A 20 -7.75 -4.02 11.33
N TRP A 21 -6.53 -4.43 11.01
CA TRP A 21 -5.80 -3.84 9.87
C TRP A 21 -6.60 -3.99 8.56
N PRO A 22 -6.67 -2.96 7.69
CA PRO A 22 -6.02 -1.65 7.75
C PRO A 22 -6.88 -0.52 8.36
N ASP A 23 -7.97 -0.85 9.06
CA ASP A 23 -8.93 0.12 9.57
C ASP A 23 -8.69 0.50 11.05
N ALA A 24 -7.86 -0.28 11.75
CA ALA A 24 -7.42 -0.03 13.12
C ALA A 24 -6.77 1.35 13.33
N ARG A 25 -6.79 1.87 14.56
CA ARG A 25 -6.00 3.07 14.92
C ARG A 25 -4.51 2.74 14.98
N ILE A 26 -3.64 3.60 14.47
CA ILE A 26 -2.18 3.47 14.63
C ILE A 26 -1.73 4.13 15.95
N ALA A 27 -0.87 3.43 16.70
CA ALA A 27 -0.19 3.93 17.89
C ALA A 27 1.32 3.87 17.67
N GLY A 28 1.95 5.03 17.46
CA GLY A 28 3.41 5.15 17.36
C GLY A 28 3.87 5.58 15.97
N GLU A 29 4.43 4.64 15.20
CA GLU A 29 5.21 4.92 13.98
C GLU A 29 4.40 5.64 12.89
N PRO A 30 4.65 6.93 12.62
CA PRO A 30 3.91 7.68 11.61
C PRO A 30 4.01 7.08 10.20
N ALA A 31 5.14 6.43 9.88
CA ALA A 31 5.28 5.74 8.61
C ALA A 31 4.28 4.57 8.47
N ALA A 32 3.88 3.91 9.57
CA ALA A 32 2.88 2.85 9.53
C ALA A 32 1.50 3.41 9.14
N ALA A 33 1.15 4.62 9.57
CA ALA A 33 -0.09 5.29 9.15
C ALA A 33 -0.10 5.65 7.66
N VAL A 34 1.07 5.96 7.09
CA VAL A 34 1.23 6.14 5.63
C VAL A 34 0.98 4.83 4.90
N VAL A 35 1.63 3.73 5.31
CA VAL A 35 1.43 2.40 4.71
C VAL A 35 -0.02 1.95 4.85
N GLN A 36 -0.65 2.21 5.99
CA GLN A 36 -2.05 1.91 6.24
C GLN A 36 -2.97 2.64 5.26
N THR A 37 -2.70 3.92 5.00
CA THR A 37 -3.47 4.71 4.03
C THR A 37 -3.31 4.16 2.60
N ILE A 38 -2.09 3.76 2.23
CA ILE A 38 -1.83 3.09 0.94
C ILE A 38 -2.62 1.78 0.86
N ALA A 39 -2.57 0.94 1.90
CA ALA A 39 -3.29 -0.32 1.95
C ALA A 39 -4.81 -0.13 1.84
N ARG A 40 -5.39 0.84 2.57
CA ARG A 40 -6.83 1.17 2.47
C ARG A 40 -7.24 1.62 1.07
N ARG A 41 -6.48 2.54 0.47
CA ARG A 41 -6.78 3.05 -0.88
C ARG A 41 -6.64 1.95 -1.94
N LEU A 42 -5.63 1.09 -1.81
CA LEU A 42 -5.46 -0.07 -2.68
C LEU A 42 -6.62 -1.06 -2.53
N ALA A 43 -7.03 -1.38 -1.30
CA ALA A 43 -8.17 -2.25 -1.02
C ALA A 43 -9.48 -1.67 -1.58
N ALA A 44 -9.69 -0.35 -1.43
CA ALA A 44 -10.85 0.34 -2.00
C ALA A 44 -10.85 0.24 -3.54
N ALA A 45 -9.72 0.51 -4.19
CA ALA A 45 -9.61 0.44 -5.65
C ALA A 45 -9.91 -0.97 -6.20
N LEU A 46 -9.47 -2.02 -5.50
CA LEU A 46 -9.79 -3.41 -5.87
C LEU A 46 -11.27 -3.75 -5.67
N ARG A 47 -11.90 -3.20 -4.62
CA ARG A 47 -13.32 -3.41 -4.33
C ARG A 47 -14.25 -2.70 -5.32
N GLU A 48 -13.85 -1.51 -5.75
CA GLU A 48 -14.58 -0.66 -6.70
C GLU A 48 -14.44 -1.15 -8.15
N ARG A 49 -13.44 -1.99 -8.45
CA ARG A 49 -13.15 -2.55 -9.77
C ARG A 49 -13.14 -4.08 -9.71
N PRO A 50 -14.30 -4.75 -9.68
CA PRO A 50 -14.40 -6.21 -9.50
C PRO A 50 -13.63 -7.02 -10.56
N GLU A 51 -13.43 -6.46 -11.74
CA GLU A 51 -12.62 -7.03 -12.83
C GLU A 51 -11.11 -7.01 -12.55
N LEU A 52 -10.65 -6.13 -11.66
CA LEU A 52 -9.24 -5.95 -11.29
C LEU A 52 -8.84 -6.94 -10.19
N SER A 53 -8.55 -8.18 -10.57
CA SER A 53 -7.97 -9.16 -9.65
C SER A 53 -6.53 -8.78 -9.23
N LEU A 54 -6.03 -9.34 -8.12
CA LEU A 54 -4.62 -9.17 -7.71
C LEU A 54 -3.64 -9.66 -8.80
N ARG A 55 -4.03 -10.70 -9.56
CA ARG A 55 -3.24 -11.20 -10.69
C ARG A 55 -3.20 -10.18 -11.83
N ALA A 56 -4.36 -9.59 -12.15
CA ALA A 56 -4.45 -8.56 -13.19
C ALA A 56 -3.67 -7.29 -12.80
N LEU A 57 -3.76 -6.86 -11.54
CA LEU A 57 -3.00 -5.71 -11.04
C LEU A 57 -1.49 -5.99 -11.04
N ALA A 58 -1.06 -7.19 -10.65
CA ALA A 58 0.35 -7.57 -10.71
C ALA A 58 0.92 -7.48 -12.13
N ALA A 59 0.16 -7.97 -13.12
CA ALA A 59 0.54 -7.91 -14.52
C ALA A 59 0.63 -6.46 -15.04
N GLN A 60 -0.31 -5.60 -14.67
CA GLN A 60 -0.34 -4.19 -15.11
C GLN A 60 0.72 -3.31 -14.43
N SER A 61 0.96 -3.53 -13.14
CA SER A 61 1.89 -2.71 -12.34
C SER A 61 3.34 -3.17 -12.41
N ASN A 62 3.62 -4.40 -12.86
CA ASN A 62 4.92 -5.03 -12.71
C ASN A 62 5.38 -5.08 -11.23
N VAL A 63 4.42 -5.32 -10.33
CA VAL A 63 4.63 -5.59 -8.90
C VAL A 63 4.12 -7.00 -8.62
N GLY A 64 4.91 -7.81 -7.92
CA GLY A 64 4.56 -9.20 -7.67
C GLY A 64 3.24 -9.35 -6.90
N ARG A 65 2.42 -10.34 -7.26
CA ARG A 65 1.14 -10.62 -6.58
C ARG A 65 1.31 -10.81 -5.06
N GLN A 66 2.39 -11.45 -4.63
CA GLN A 66 2.71 -11.62 -3.21
C GLN A 66 2.98 -10.27 -2.55
N THR A 67 3.81 -9.41 -3.15
CA THR A 67 4.10 -8.06 -2.65
C THR A 67 2.83 -7.22 -2.50
N ILE A 68 1.89 -7.32 -3.44
CA ILE A 68 0.60 -6.63 -3.34
C ILE A 68 -0.22 -7.18 -2.16
N GLY A 69 -0.26 -8.51 -1.99
CA GLY A 69 -0.93 -9.15 -0.85
C GLY A 69 -0.32 -8.75 0.50
N ASP A 70 1.01 -8.75 0.59
CA ASP A 70 1.75 -8.35 1.80
C ASP A 70 1.53 -6.88 2.13
N LEU A 71 1.44 -6.01 1.11
CA LEU A 71 1.11 -4.60 1.29
C LEU A 71 -0.32 -4.41 1.81
N LEU A 72 -1.30 -5.12 1.25
CA LEU A 72 -2.68 -5.11 1.72
C LEU A 72 -2.77 -5.56 3.19
N ALA A 73 -2.03 -6.61 3.55
CA ALA A 73 -1.95 -7.15 4.91
C ALA A 73 -1.06 -6.31 5.86
N GLY A 74 -0.42 -5.24 5.38
CA GLY A 74 0.51 -4.44 6.19
C GLY A 74 1.74 -5.20 6.67
N ALA A 75 2.09 -6.31 6.00
CA ALA A 75 3.18 -7.22 6.38
C ALA A 75 4.55 -6.74 5.90
N THR A 76 4.60 -5.79 4.95
CA THR A 76 5.83 -5.26 4.39
C THR A 76 5.82 -3.74 4.30
N TRP A 77 7.00 -3.15 4.39
CA TRP A 77 7.25 -1.75 4.11
C TRP A 77 7.47 -1.56 2.60
N PRO A 78 6.50 -1.02 1.84
CA PRO A 78 6.68 -0.79 0.41
C PRO A 78 7.81 0.23 0.19
N ASP A 79 8.53 0.08 -0.92
CA ASP A 79 9.43 1.12 -1.40
C ASP A 79 8.69 2.10 -2.32
N VAL A 80 9.34 3.23 -2.62
CA VAL A 80 8.77 4.29 -3.47
C VAL A 80 8.44 3.75 -4.87
N LEU A 81 9.29 2.90 -5.44
CA LEU A 81 9.08 2.33 -6.77
C LEU A 81 7.80 1.48 -6.83
N THR A 82 7.56 0.69 -5.80
CA THR A 82 6.36 -0.14 -5.66
C THR A 82 5.11 0.73 -5.63
N VAL A 83 5.10 1.80 -4.82
CA VAL A 83 3.96 2.72 -4.74
C VAL A 83 3.72 3.38 -6.10
N CYS A 84 4.74 3.97 -6.73
CA CYS A 84 4.59 4.62 -8.04
C CYS A 84 4.06 3.68 -9.14
N ARG A 85 4.52 2.42 -9.15
CA ARG A 85 4.05 1.41 -10.11
C ARG A 85 2.58 1.07 -9.92
N LEU A 86 2.13 0.94 -8.67
CA LEU A 86 0.73 0.68 -8.34
C LEU A 86 -0.14 1.89 -8.68
N GLU A 87 0.28 3.11 -8.32
CA GLU A 87 -0.45 4.33 -8.63
C GLU A 87 -0.66 4.51 -10.14
N ARG A 88 0.40 4.29 -10.92
CA ARG A 88 0.34 4.35 -12.39
C ARG A 88 -0.59 3.29 -12.98
N ALA A 89 -0.53 2.06 -12.50
CA ALA A 89 -1.41 1.00 -12.97
C ALA A 89 -2.89 1.23 -12.59
N LEU A 90 -3.14 1.87 -11.44
CA LEU A 90 -4.49 2.18 -10.96
C LEU A 90 -5.03 3.49 -11.53
N GLY A 91 -4.18 4.38 -12.03
CA GLY A 91 -4.54 5.76 -12.36
C GLY A 91 -5.02 6.55 -11.14
N LEU A 92 -4.51 6.21 -9.95
CA LEU A 92 -5.00 6.74 -8.67
C LEU A 92 -3.85 6.94 -7.69
N ALA A 93 -3.88 8.06 -6.95
CA ALA A 93 -2.90 8.35 -5.90
C ALA A 93 -3.16 7.51 -4.64
N LEU A 94 -2.20 6.66 -4.29
CA LEU A 94 -2.18 5.87 -3.06
C LEU A 94 -1.49 6.64 -1.92
N TRP A 95 -0.51 7.48 -2.25
CA TRP A 95 0.23 8.25 -1.26
C TRP A 95 -0.64 9.32 -0.58
N PRO A 96 -0.58 9.48 0.76
CA PRO A 96 -1.33 10.51 1.47
C PRO A 96 -0.96 11.92 1.00
N GLY A 97 -1.95 12.74 0.66
CA GLY A 97 -1.74 14.11 0.18
C GLY A 97 -1.35 14.23 -1.30
N SER A 98 -1.06 13.14 -2.01
CA SER A 98 -0.88 13.18 -3.47
C SER A 98 -2.23 13.27 -4.17
N ASN A 99 -2.30 14.04 -5.26
CA ASN A 99 -3.47 14.09 -6.15
C ASN A 99 -3.27 13.12 -7.34
N ALA A 100 -4.35 12.60 -7.90
CA ALA A 100 -4.26 11.67 -9.03
C ALA A 100 -3.66 12.32 -10.29
N THR A 101 -3.73 13.65 -10.39
CA THR A 101 -3.20 14.44 -11.52
C THR A 101 -1.69 14.27 -11.69
N GLN A 102 -0.97 13.97 -10.60
CA GLN A 102 0.48 13.73 -10.63
C GLN A 102 0.87 12.43 -11.35
N CYS A 103 -0.05 11.47 -11.51
CA CYS A 103 0.18 10.21 -12.20
C CYS A 103 -0.18 10.27 -13.70
N ALA A 104 -0.74 11.38 -14.19
CA ALA A 104 -1.26 11.54 -15.54
C ALA A 104 -0.28 12.22 -16.52
N HIS A 105 1.01 12.30 -16.17
CA HIS A 105 2.04 12.77 -17.10
C HIS A 105 2.92 11.59 -17.50
N ASP A 106 2.56 10.98 -18.62
CA ASP A 106 3.45 10.42 -19.66
C ASP A 106 2.61 10.13 -20.92
#